data_AF-A0A926BP81-F1
#
_entry.id   AF-A0A926BP81-F1
#
_cell.length_a   1.000
_cell.length_b   1.000
_cell.length_c   1.000
_cell.angle_alpha   90.00
_cell.angle_beta   90.00
_cell.angle_gamma   90.00
#
_symmetry.space_group_name_H-M   'P 1'
#
loop_
_entity.id
_entity.type
_entity.pdbx_description
1 polymer ?
#
loop_
_entity_poly.entity_id
_entity_poly.type
_entity_poly.pdbx_seq_one_letter_code
_entity_poly.pdbx_strand_id
1 'polypeptide(L)'
;MKMSLRRKLFYGATLAVVAALLLLPSTGWLARRQLLPLTLPDTARSLFLVSDKAKRDVWEADYQKAIRQNSDAFNPRLAYAFASADNAEVLRRLEKLDAAFPNNPVVLAALLKRQMTGVVKLNRVEQDLLTDAERKERDSKNFYLHPTVENDPVAVARFVALAEQGEQLEPRNAFFPVMAAWGRFAARQDDAARAAWLRAAQKPLWDSHDTEPVAARWELSTAMNNGVEAGYVSRI
;
A
#
# COMPACT_ATOMS: atom_id res chain seq x y z
N MET A 1 -33.55 -37.08 12.22
CA MET A 1 -33.13 -37.15 10.79
C MET A 1 -31.94 -38.10 10.67
N LYS A 2 -32.10 -39.34 10.15
CA LYS A 2 -31.01 -40.33 10.06
C LYS A 2 -30.12 -40.01 8.84
N MET A 3 -28.88 -39.61 9.08
CA MET A 3 -27.89 -39.39 8.01
C MET A 3 -27.55 -40.71 7.31
N SER A 4 -27.58 -40.70 5.96
CA SER A 4 -27.23 -41.87 5.15
C SER A 4 -25.76 -42.25 5.29
N LEU A 5 -25.46 -43.54 5.17
CA LEU A 5 -24.11 -44.11 5.31
C LEU A 5 -23.08 -43.42 4.38
N ARG A 6 -23.51 -43.05 3.17
CA ARG A 6 -22.69 -42.33 2.19
C ARG A 6 -22.27 -40.93 2.68
N ARG A 7 -23.15 -40.23 3.39
CA ARG A 7 -22.81 -38.92 3.98
C ARG A 7 -21.80 -39.06 5.11
N LYS A 8 -21.94 -40.08 5.97
CA LYS A 8 -20.99 -40.33 7.06
C LYS A 8 -19.58 -40.62 6.55
N LEU A 9 -19.46 -41.43 5.50
CA LEU A 9 -18.17 -41.73 4.85
C LEU A 9 -17.55 -40.49 4.21
N PHE A 10 -18.35 -39.66 3.55
CA PHE A 10 -17.87 -38.41 2.96
C PHE A 10 -17.31 -37.46 4.03
N TYR A 11 -18.06 -37.20 5.10
CA TYR A 11 -17.58 -36.34 6.19
C TYR A 11 -16.33 -36.90 6.88
N GLY A 12 -16.27 -38.21 7.09
CA GLY A 12 -15.10 -38.87 7.68
C GLY A 12 -13.85 -38.72 6.81
N ALA A 13 -13.98 -38.91 5.50
CA ALA A 13 -12.88 -38.73 4.56
C ALA A 13 -12.40 -37.27 4.51
N THR A 14 -13.33 -36.31 4.46
CA THR A 14 -12.97 -34.88 4.47
C THR A 14 -12.27 -34.48 5.76
N LEU A 15 -12.73 -34.93 6.92
CA LEU A 15 -12.07 -34.69 8.21
C LEU A 15 -10.67 -35.31 8.27
N ALA A 16 -10.50 -36.53 7.74
CA ALA A 16 -9.20 -37.18 7.69
C ALA A 16 -8.20 -36.44 6.78
N VAL A 17 -8.66 -35.94 5.62
CA VAL A 17 -7.82 -35.13 4.71
C VAL A 17 -7.43 -33.80 5.35
N VAL A 18 -8.37 -33.12 6.03
CA VAL A 18 -8.07 -31.88 6.75
C VAL A 18 -7.08 -32.12 7.89
N ALA A 19 -7.25 -33.20 8.65
CA ALA A 19 -6.32 -33.59 9.71
C ALA A 19 -4.92 -33.91 9.16
N ALA A 20 -4.83 -34.64 8.04
CA ALA A 20 -3.57 -34.93 7.38
C ALA A 20 -2.87 -33.64 6.88
N LEU A 21 -3.62 -32.73 6.27
CA LEU A 21 -3.09 -31.43 5.81
C LEU A 21 -2.59 -30.54 6.95
N LEU A 22 -3.17 -30.64 8.14
CA LEU A 22 -2.75 -29.91 9.35
C LEU A 22 -1.47 -30.47 10.00
N LEU A 23 -1.18 -31.76 9.79
CA LEU A 23 -0.04 -32.48 10.36
C LEU A 23 1.19 -32.48 9.44
N LEU A 24 1.01 -32.26 8.13
CA LEU A 24 2.13 -32.18 7.18
C LEU A 24 2.98 -30.92 7.40
N PRO A 25 4.31 -31.03 7.53
CA PRO A 25 5.18 -29.89 7.84
C PRO A 25 5.28 -28.84 6.71
N SER A 26 5.10 -29.24 5.45
CA SER A 26 5.17 -28.34 4.27
C SER A 26 3.90 -27.54 4.00
N THR A 27 2.72 -28.06 4.39
CA THR A 27 1.41 -27.41 4.12
C THR A 27 0.65 -27.01 5.40
N GLY A 28 1.06 -27.53 6.56
CA GLY A 28 0.38 -27.35 7.83
C GLY A 28 0.37 -25.89 8.31
N TRP A 29 1.39 -25.10 7.97
CA TRP A 29 1.41 -23.68 8.33
C TRP A 29 0.30 -22.89 7.62
N LEU A 30 0.04 -23.16 6.35
CA LEU A 30 -1.03 -22.52 5.58
C LEU A 30 -2.42 -22.91 6.12
N ALA A 31 -2.64 -24.21 6.35
CA ALA A 31 -3.91 -24.71 6.87
C ALA A 31 -4.20 -24.20 8.30
N ARG A 32 -3.19 -24.15 9.17
CA ARG A 32 -3.31 -23.56 10.52
C ARG A 32 -3.68 -22.09 10.44
N ARG A 33 -3.05 -21.32 9.55
CA ARG A 33 -3.31 -19.88 9.40
C ARG A 33 -4.73 -19.57 8.90
N GLN A 34 -5.32 -20.46 8.10
CA GLN A 34 -6.69 -20.32 7.61
C GLN A 34 -7.77 -20.86 8.56
N LEU A 35 -7.45 -21.88 9.39
CA LEU A 35 -8.41 -22.51 10.31
C LEU A 35 -8.43 -21.89 11.73
N LEU A 36 -7.35 -21.25 12.17
CA LEU A 36 -7.28 -20.53 13.45
C LEU A 36 -8.43 -19.53 13.68
N PRO A 37 -8.90 -18.75 12.67
CA PRO A 37 -10.03 -17.86 12.88
C PRO A 37 -11.39 -18.58 12.92
N LEU A 38 -11.50 -19.89 12.64
CA LEU A 38 -12.78 -20.60 12.58
C LEU A 38 -13.09 -21.49 13.80
N THR A 39 -12.09 -21.88 14.60
CA THR A 39 -12.27 -22.96 15.61
C THR A 39 -12.03 -22.55 17.06
N LEU A 40 -11.61 -21.32 17.34
CA LEU A 40 -11.33 -20.88 18.71
C LEU A 40 -12.42 -19.94 19.25
N PRO A 41 -12.92 -20.16 20.48
CA PRO A 41 -13.75 -19.17 21.18
C PRO A 41 -12.95 -17.87 21.39
N ASP A 42 -13.63 -16.73 21.39
CA ASP A 42 -13.00 -15.39 21.39
C ASP A 42 -11.99 -15.17 22.54
N THR A 43 -12.18 -15.85 23.67
CA THR A 43 -11.28 -15.82 24.84
C THR A 43 -10.00 -16.62 24.64
N ALA A 44 -9.98 -17.63 23.77
CA ALA A 44 -8.76 -18.36 23.40
C ALA A 44 -8.02 -17.66 22.25
N ARG A 45 -8.73 -16.92 21.39
CA ARG A 45 -8.10 -16.06 20.37
C ARG A 45 -7.17 -15.03 21.01
N SER A 46 -7.56 -14.41 22.12
CA SER A 46 -6.74 -13.41 22.82
C SER A 46 -5.47 -13.97 23.47
N LEU A 47 -5.40 -15.28 23.79
CA LEU A 47 -4.21 -15.95 24.32
C LEU A 47 -3.18 -16.30 23.23
N PHE A 48 -3.61 -16.51 21.97
CA PHE A 48 -2.72 -16.77 20.82
C PHE A 48 -2.46 -15.53 19.96
N LEU A 49 -3.24 -14.47 20.17
CA LEU A 49 -2.89 -13.13 19.72
C LEU A 49 -1.85 -12.58 20.70
N VAL A 50 -0.57 -12.93 20.49
CA VAL A 50 0.53 -12.01 20.83
C VAL A 50 0.04 -10.64 20.39
N SER A 51 -0.06 -9.69 21.34
CA SER A 51 -0.76 -8.43 21.11
C SER A 51 -0.31 -7.85 19.77
N ASP A 52 -1.23 -7.27 19.00
CA ASP A 52 -0.88 -6.68 17.69
C ASP A 52 0.28 -5.69 17.78
N LYS A 53 0.53 -5.15 18.97
CA LYS A 53 1.72 -4.37 19.30
C LYS A 53 2.99 -5.21 19.35
N ALA A 54 3.04 -6.28 20.15
CA ALA A 54 4.22 -7.15 20.23
C ALA A 54 4.54 -7.85 18.89
N LYS A 55 3.53 -8.21 18.09
CA LYS A 55 3.76 -8.70 16.71
C LYS A 55 4.35 -7.62 15.81
N ARG A 56 3.88 -6.37 15.93
CA ARG A 56 4.43 -5.22 15.20
C ARG A 56 5.85 -4.90 15.63
N ASP A 57 6.15 -4.97 16.93
CA ASP A 57 7.48 -4.67 17.46
C ASP A 57 8.52 -5.72 17.03
N VAL A 58 8.17 -7.01 17.09
CA VAL A 58 9.02 -8.10 16.57
C VAL A 58 9.19 -7.97 15.06
N TRP A 59 8.09 -7.72 14.34
CA TRP A 59 8.13 -7.53 12.89
C TRP A 59 9.03 -6.34 12.51
N GLU A 60 8.90 -5.19 13.17
CA GLU A 60 9.73 -4.00 12.94
C GLU A 60 11.21 -4.29 13.29
N ALA A 61 11.49 -5.02 14.37
CA ALA A 61 12.87 -5.38 14.73
C ALA A 61 13.54 -6.29 13.68
N ASP A 62 12.83 -7.31 13.20
CA ASP A 62 13.29 -8.20 12.13
C ASP A 62 13.45 -7.45 10.80
N TYR A 63 12.53 -6.52 10.54
CA TYR A 63 12.58 -5.62 9.39
C TYR A 63 13.83 -4.75 9.41
N GLN A 64 14.07 -4.05 10.52
CA GLN A 64 15.24 -3.19 10.70
C GLN A 64 16.54 -3.99 10.60
N LYS A 65 16.55 -5.23 11.08
CA LYS A 65 17.68 -6.13 10.91
C LYS A 65 17.91 -6.44 9.43
N ALA A 66 16.86 -6.77 8.67
CA ALA A 66 16.96 -7.04 7.23
C ALA A 66 17.43 -5.82 6.44
N ILE A 67 16.96 -4.60 6.77
CA ILE A 67 17.46 -3.36 6.17
C ILE A 67 18.94 -3.15 6.51
N ARG A 68 19.36 -3.32 7.77
CA ARG A 68 20.77 -3.16 8.18
C ARG A 68 21.68 -4.12 7.43
N GLN A 69 21.23 -5.35 7.21
CA GLN A 69 21.96 -6.38 6.46
C GLN A 69 21.98 -6.11 4.95
N ASN A 70 21.01 -5.34 4.44
CA ASN A 70 20.88 -4.99 3.04
C ASN A 70 20.80 -3.47 2.88
N SER A 71 21.72 -2.75 3.53
CA SER A 71 21.64 -1.29 3.62
C SER A 71 21.62 -0.64 2.25
N ASP A 72 22.23 -1.26 1.26
CA ASP A 72 22.40 -0.66 -0.07
C ASP A 72 21.32 -1.15 -1.06
N ALA A 73 20.46 -2.07 -0.62
CA ALA A 73 19.40 -2.61 -1.45
C ALA A 73 18.18 -1.67 -1.49
N PHE A 74 17.76 -1.35 -2.71
CA PHE A 74 16.59 -0.50 -2.96
C PHE A 74 15.29 -1.13 -2.45
N ASN A 75 15.00 -2.38 -2.84
CA ASN A 75 13.72 -3.03 -2.57
C ASN A 75 13.37 -3.16 -1.08
N PRO A 76 14.26 -3.62 -0.18
CA PRO A 76 13.97 -3.64 1.26
C PRO A 76 13.62 -2.27 1.84
N ARG A 77 14.28 -1.21 1.37
CA ARG A 77 13.98 0.16 1.83
C ARG A 77 12.71 0.72 1.21
N LEU A 78 12.40 0.38 -0.04
CA LEU A 78 11.13 0.71 -0.67
C LEU A 78 9.97 0.09 0.11
N ALA A 79 10.03 -1.21 0.37
CA ALA A 79 9.03 -1.88 1.21
C ALA A 79 8.91 -1.21 2.58
N TYR A 80 10.02 -0.69 3.14
CA TYR A 80 10.04 -0.11 4.48
C TYR A 80 9.30 1.20 4.54
N ALA A 81 9.45 1.98 3.48
CA ALA A 81 8.75 3.23 3.34
C ALA A 81 7.23 3.03 3.39
N PHE A 82 6.73 1.90 2.90
CA PHE A 82 5.30 1.55 2.89
C PHE A 82 4.82 0.74 4.11
N ALA A 83 5.69 0.47 5.09
CA ALA A 83 5.34 -0.33 6.27
C ALA A 83 4.40 0.36 7.27
N SER A 84 4.25 1.68 7.18
CA SER A 84 3.40 2.47 8.07
C SER A 84 1.99 2.65 7.51
N ALA A 85 0.99 2.66 8.40
CA ALA A 85 -0.38 3.07 8.07
C ALA A 85 -0.53 4.61 8.07
N ASP A 86 0.38 5.33 8.70
CA ASP A 86 0.39 6.79 8.73
C ASP A 86 1.07 7.37 7.48
N ASN A 87 0.31 8.15 6.70
CA ASN A 87 0.78 8.75 5.45
C ASN A 87 1.94 9.74 5.66
N ALA A 88 1.97 10.47 6.77
CA ALA A 88 3.05 11.42 7.05
C ALA A 88 4.38 10.67 7.24
N GLU A 89 4.33 9.56 7.98
CA GLU A 89 5.48 8.68 8.17
C GLU A 89 5.93 8.01 6.87
N VAL A 90 5.00 7.57 6.01
CA VAL A 90 5.32 7.03 4.68
C VAL A 90 6.04 8.08 3.83
N LEU A 91 5.52 9.31 3.75
CA LEU A 91 6.14 10.40 3.00
C LEU A 91 7.55 10.68 3.48
N ARG A 92 7.75 10.83 4.80
CA ARG A 92 9.07 11.06 5.40
C ARG A 92 10.07 9.95 5.05
N ARG A 93 9.63 8.68 5.03
CA ARG A 93 10.49 7.55 4.64
C ARG A 93 10.80 7.56 3.15
N LEU A 94 9.83 7.88 2.29
CA LEU A 94 10.05 8.01 0.85
C LEU A 94 11.00 9.14 0.50
N GLU A 95 10.95 10.28 1.20
CA GLU A 95 11.90 11.38 1.00
C GLU A 95 13.33 10.99 1.36
N LYS A 96 13.51 10.21 2.44
CA LYS A 96 14.81 9.63 2.78
C LYS A 96 15.28 8.62 1.73
N LEU A 97 14.35 7.87 1.15
CA LEU A 97 14.65 6.93 0.08
C LEU A 97 15.09 7.66 -1.19
N ASP A 98 14.40 8.74 -1.56
CA ASP A 98 14.76 9.60 -2.70
C ASP A 98 16.16 10.20 -2.54
N ALA A 99 16.49 10.67 -1.34
CA ALA A 99 17.84 11.17 -1.04
C ALA A 99 18.93 10.09 -1.16
N ALA A 100 18.60 8.82 -0.86
CA ALA A 100 19.54 7.70 -0.96
C ALA A 100 19.63 7.11 -2.38
N PHE A 101 18.55 7.21 -3.17
CA PHE A 101 18.44 6.70 -4.54
C PHE A 101 17.86 7.80 -5.43
N PRO A 102 18.64 8.87 -5.71
CA PRO A 102 18.15 9.99 -6.49
C PRO A 102 17.78 9.55 -7.90
N ASN A 103 16.80 10.24 -8.50
CA ASN A 103 16.34 9.99 -9.87
C ASN A 103 15.74 8.59 -10.08
N ASN A 104 15.12 8.01 -9.05
CA ASN A 104 14.40 6.75 -9.19
C ASN A 104 12.90 7.00 -9.46
N PRO A 105 12.37 6.66 -10.65
CA PRO A 105 10.99 6.96 -11.01
C PRO A 105 9.96 6.26 -10.12
N VAL A 106 10.28 5.09 -9.57
CA VAL A 106 9.42 4.38 -8.60
C VAL A 106 9.24 5.20 -7.33
N VAL A 107 10.31 5.82 -6.82
CA VAL A 107 10.25 6.66 -5.61
C VAL A 107 9.47 7.94 -5.88
N LEU A 108 9.72 8.60 -7.03
CA LEU A 108 8.99 9.80 -7.43
C LEU A 108 7.49 9.51 -7.58
N ALA A 109 7.12 8.42 -8.25
CA ALA A 109 5.73 8.01 -8.38
C ALA A 109 5.08 7.68 -7.04
N ALA A 110 5.80 7.01 -6.13
CA ALA A 110 5.34 6.75 -4.77
C ALA A 110 5.09 8.05 -3.99
N LEU A 111 6.01 9.02 -4.06
CA LEU A 111 5.85 10.34 -3.43
C LEU A 111 4.62 11.07 -3.97
N LEU A 112 4.44 11.11 -5.29
CA LEU A 112 3.29 11.75 -5.94
C LEU A 112 1.97 11.12 -5.48
N LYS A 113 1.85 9.79 -5.52
CA LYS A 113 0.63 9.10 -5.06
C LYS A 113 0.28 9.42 -3.60
N ARG A 114 1.28 9.45 -2.71
CA ARG A 114 1.09 9.72 -1.29
C ARG A 114 0.77 11.20 -1.01
N GLN A 115 1.42 12.11 -1.72
CA GLN A 115 1.11 13.54 -1.64
C GLN A 115 -0.30 13.83 -2.17
N MET A 116 -0.74 13.18 -3.24
CA MET A 116 -2.11 13.32 -3.76
C MET A 116 -3.18 12.92 -2.73
N THR A 117 -2.94 11.88 -1.93
CA THR A 117 -3.91 11.42 -0.92
C THR A 117 -4.05 12.34 0.30
N GLY A 118 -3.00 13.08 0.66
CA GLY A 118 -2.95 13.77 1.96
C GLY A 118 -2.53 15.24 1.94
N VAL A 119 -1.78 15.66 0.91
CA VAL A 119 -1.10 16.97 0.87
C VAL A 119 -1.65 17.86 -0.23
N VAL A 120 -1.73 17.35 -1.47
CA VAL A 120 -2.17 18.10 -2.65
C VAL A 120 -3.53 17.58 -3.09
N LYS A 121 -4.58 18.27 -2.65
CA LYS A 121 -5.97 17.93 -2.97
C LYS A 121 -6.50 18.80 -4.09
N LEU A 122 -7.19 18.18 -5.04
CA LEU A 122 -8.04 18.94 -5.94
C LEU A 122 -9.27 19.35 -5.12
N ASN A 123 -9.29 20.60 -4.64
CA ASN A 123 -10.37 21.21 -3.86
C ASN A 123 -10.97 22.37 -4.67
N ARG A 124 -11.88 22.03 -5.59
CA ARG A 124 -12.44 22.97 -6.57
C ARG A 124 -13.95 23.03 -6.46
N VAL A 125 -14.51 24.23 -6.62
CA VAL A 125 -15.97 24.43 -6.55
C VAL A 125 -16.69 23.69 -7.69
N GLU A 126 -15.99 23.46 -8.80
CA GLU A 126 -16.47 22.71 -9.96
C GLU A 126 -16.51 21.19 -9.71
N GLN A 127 -15.93 20.68 -8.62
CA GLN A 127 -16.16 19.28 -8.21
C GLN A 127 -17.53 19.10 -7.54
N ASP A 128 -18.12 20.19 -7.04
CA ASP A 128 -19.44 20.23 -6.42
C ASP A 128 -20.53 20.64 -7.44
N LEU A 129 -20.48 20.05 -8.64
CA LEU A 129 -21.55 20.12 -9.67
C LEU A 129 -22.79 19.33 -9.25
N LEU A 130 -23.20 19.45 -8.00
CA LEU A 130 -24.48 18.99 -7.53
C LEU A 130 -25.54 20.00 -7.96
N THR A 131 -26.66 19.48 -8.46
CA THR A 131 -27.88 20.28 -8.63
C THR A 131 -28.32 20.86 -7.29
N ASP A 132 -29.11 21.95 -7.30
CA ASP A 132 -29.60 22.57 -6.05
C ASP A 132 -30.37 21.60 -5.15
N ALA A 133 -31.03 20.59 -5.74
CA ALA A 133 -31.72 19.52 -5.02
C ALA A 133 -30.74 18.57 -4.32
N GLU A 134 -29.68 18.13 -5.01
CA GLU A 134 -28.63 17.27 -4.46
C GLU A 134 -27.78 18.00 -3.42
N ARG A 135 -27.58 19.31 -3.58
CA ARG A 135 -26.91 20.16 -2.59
C ARG A 135 -27.73 20.23 -1.30
N LYS A 136 -29.04 20.47 -1.38
CA LYS A 136 -29.95 20.45 -0.21
C LYS A 136 -29.98 19.09 0.49
N GLU A 137 -30.05 17.99 -0.26
CA GLU A 137 -30.02 16.64 0.32
C GLU A 137 -28.68 16.35 1.00
N ARG A 138 -27.56 16.78 0.40
CA ARG A 138 -26.21 16.64 0.98
C ARG A 138 -26.03 17.47 2.25
N ASP A 139 -26.47 18.72 2.24
CA ASP A 139 -26.38 19.64 3.38
C ASP A 139 -27.26 19.16 4.56
N SER A 140 -28.46 18.64 4.26
CA SER A 140 -29.35 18.06 5.29
C SER A 140 -28.79 16.81 5.99
N LYS A 141 -27.83 16.12 5.37
CA LYS A 141 -27.19 14.90 5.89
C LYS A 141 -25.90 15.18 6.66
N ASN A 142 -25.54 16.44 6.96
CA ASN A 142 -24.25 16.81 7.56
C ASN A 142 -23.05 16.19 6.79
N PHE A 143 -23.16 16.07 5.47
CA PHE A 143 -21.95 15.86 4.67
C PHE A 143 -21.17 17.16 4.73
N TYR A 144 -20.28 17.25 5.71
CA TYR A 144 -19.35 18.36 5.85
C TYR A 144 -18.73 18.62 4.48
N LEU A 145 -19.10 19.74 3.87
CA LEU A 145 -18.19 20.45 2.98
C LEU A 145 -16.89 20.52 3.77
N HIS A 146 -15.91 19.68 3.42
CA HIS A 146 -14.58 19.93 3.92
C HIS A 146 -14.28 21.35 3.47
N PRO A 147 -13.97 22.29 4.39
CA PRO A 147 -13.65 23.65 4.00
C PRO A 147 -12.62 23.55 2.87
N THR A 148 -12.73 24.43 1.89
CA THR A 148 -11.79 24.55 0.77
C THR A 148 -10.45 24.91 1.38
N VAL A 149 -9.75 23.92 1.94
CA VAL A 149 -8.42 24.09 2.50
C VAL A 149 -7.57 24.32 1.28
N GLU A 150 -7.16 25.56 1.12
CA GLU A 150 -6.21 25.96 0.10
C GLU A 150 -4.94 25.12 0.29
N ASN A 151 -4.46 24.54 -0.81
CA ASN A 151 -3.22 23.78 -0.74
C ASN A 151 -2.07 24.73 -0.44
N ASP A 152 -1.12 24.30 0.37
CA ASP A 152 0.14 25.03 0.56
C ASP A 152 0.85 25.20 -0.81
N PRO A 153 1.07 26.44 -1.28
CA PRO A 153 1.72 26.70 -2.56
C PRO A 153 3.11 26.05 -2.68
N VAL A 154 3.86 25.94 -1.58
CA VAL A 154 5.19 25.32 -1.55
C VAL A 154 5.06 23.82 -1.79
N ALA A 155 4.10 23.17 -1.13
CA ALA A 155 3.82 21.76 -1.31
C ALA A 155 3.37 21.44 -2.74
N VAL A 156 2.51 22.29 -3.33
CA VAL A 156 2.07 22.12 -4.73
C VAL A 156 3.23 22.31 -5.71
N ALA A 157 4.07 23.33 -5.52
CA ALA A 157 5.23 23.55 -6.38
C ALA A 157 6.20 22.36 -6.34
N ARG A 158 6.46 21.82 -5.14
CA ARG A 158 7.29 20.61 -4.97
C ARG A 158 6.67 19.39 -5.65
N PHE A 159 5.36 19.20 -5.52
CA PHE A 159 4.63 18.11 -6.18
C PHE A 159 4.75 18.19 -7.71
N VAL A 160 4.57 19.38 -8.29
CA VAL A 160 4.73 19.58 -9.74
C VAL A 160 6.18 19.32 -10.17
N ALA A 161 7.18 19.79 -9.41
CA ALA A 161 8.59 19.56 -9.71
C ALA A 161 8.96 18.06 -9.70
N LEU A 162 8.46 17.29 -8.72
CA LEU A 162 8.65 15.83 -8.68
C LEU A 162 8.03 15.15 -9.90
N ALA A 163 6.85 15.59 -10.32
CA ALA A 163 6.18 15.06 -11.51
C ALA A 163 6.98 15.37 -12.78
N GLU A 164 7.51 16.58 -12.92
CA GLU A 164 8.33 16.96 -14.07
C GLU A 164 9.66 16.20 -14.10
N GLN A 165 10.30 15.99 -12.95
CA GLN A 165 11.50 15.16 -12.84
C GLN A 165 11.21 13.72 -13.27
N GLY A 166 10.09 13.14 -12.82
CA GLY A 166 9.67 11.81 -13.25
C GLY A 166 9.39 11.75 -14.76
N GLU A 167 8.77 12.79 -15.32
CA GLU A 167 8.54 12.89 -16.77
C GLU A 167 9.86 12.95 -17.56
N GLN A 168 10.90 13.62 -17.04
CA GLN A 168 12.22 13.66 -17.67
C GLN A 168 12.90 12.29 -17.65
N LEU A 169 12.74 11.52 -16.57
CA LEU A 169 13.31 10.19 -16.42
C LEU A 169 12.58 9.15 -17.28
N GLU A 170 11.26 9.32 -17.44
CA GLU A 170 10.43 8.44 -18.26
C GLU A 170 9.61 9.22 -19.30
N PRO A 171 10.23 9.71 -20.39
CA PRO A 171 9.58 10.59 -21.36
C PRO A 171 8.36 9.99 -22.05
N ARG A 172 8.24 8.66 -22.05
CA ARG A 172 7.14 7.92 -22.68
C ARG A 172 5.99 7.61 -21.72
N ASN A 173 6.16 7.85 -20.42
CA ASN A 173 5.17 7.54 -19.40
C ASN A 173 4.20 8.72 -19.18
N ALA A 174 2.90 8.46 -19.37
CA ALA A 174 1.80 9.41 -19.20
C ALA A 174 1.47 9.71 -17.74
N PHE A 175 1.88 8.85 -16.80
CA PHE A 175 1.56 9.01 -15.38
C PHE A 175 2.08 10.34 -14.83
N PHE A 176 3.35 10.66 -15.06
CA PHE A 176 4.00 11.87 -14.56
C PHE A 176 3.37 13.18 -15.05
N PRO A 177 3.13 13.41 -16.36
CA PRO A 177 2.45 14.62 -16.80
C PRO A 177 1.00 14.71 -16.31
N VAL A 178 0.30 13.58 -16.07
CA VAL A 178 -1.01 13.61 -15.39
C VAL A 178 -0.88 14.10 -13.94
N MET A 179 0.12 13.63 -13.19
CA MET A 179 0.40 14.17 -11.85
C MET A 179 0.75 15.66 -11.94
N ALA A 180 1.57 16.08 -12.90
CA ALA A 180 1.89 17.49 -13.07
C ALA A 180 0.64 18.33 -13.39
N ALA A 181 -0.32 17.80 -14.16
CA ALA A 181 -1.61 18.42 -14.40
C ALA A 181 -2.45 18.53 -13.12
N TRP A 182 -2.50 17.47 -12.30
CA TRP A 182 -3.19 17.46 -11.00
C TRP A 182 -2.71 18.59 -10.08
N GLY A 183 -1.39 18.71 -9.91
CA GLY A 183 -0.79 19.77 -9.09
C GLY A 183 -1.12 21.16 -9.61
N ARG A 184 -1.08 21.36 -10.92
CA ARG A 184 -1.43 22.64 -11.56
C ARG A 184 -2.91 22.98 -11.41
N PHE A 185 -3.82 22.01 -11.56
CA PHE A 185 -5.23 22.24 -11.28
C PHE A 185 -5.48 22.57 -9.81
N ALA A 186 -4.74 21.93 -8.89
CA ALA A 186 -4.78 22.22 -7.46
C ALA A 186 -4.27 23.64 -7.12
N ALA A 187 -3.35 24.19 -7.93
CA ALA A 187 -2.89 25.58 -7.88
C ALA A 187 -3.68 26.55 -8.77
N ARG A 188 -4.80 26.13 -9.37
CA ARG A 188 -5.62 26.94 -10.31
C ARG A 188 -4.88 27.47 -11.54
N GLN A 189 -3.83 26.77 -11.97
CA GLN A 189 -3.06 27.09 -13.17
C GLN A 189 -3.62 26.33 -14.38
N ASP A 190 -4.87 26.64 -14.76
CA ASP A 190 -5.69 25.78 -15.63
C ASP A 190 -5.13 25.61 -17.05
N ASP A 191 -4.52 26.65 -17.62
CA ASP A 191 -3.87 26.55 -18.93
C ASP A 191 -2.69 25.60 -18.91
N ALA A 192 -1.82 25.72 -17.89
CA ALA A 192 -0.68 24.85 -17.73
C ALA A 192 -1.12 23.41 -17.40
N ALA A 193 -2.19 23.24 -16.62
CA ALA A 193 -2.76 21.94 -16.30
C ALA A 193 -3.31 21.24 -17.55
N ARG A 194 -4.09 21.96 -18.38
CA ARG A 194 -4.58 21.45 -19.67
C ARG A 194 -3.44 21.09 -20.62
N ALA A 195 -2.39 21.91 -20.68
CA ALA A 195 -1.21 21.62 -21.48
C ALA A 195 -0.53 20.32 -21.02
N ALA A 196 -0.33 20.13 -19.71
CA ALA A 196 0.24 18.89 -19.17
C ALA A 196 -0.66 17.67 -19.44
N TRP A 197 -1.97 17.81 -19.32
CA TRP A 197 -2.94 16.76 -19.65
C TRP A 197 -2.89 16.37 -21.13
N LEU A 198 -2.86 17.35 -22.04
CA LEU A 198 -2.73 17.10 -23.48
C LEU A 198 -1.40 16.42 -23.82
N ARG A 199 -0.29 16.81 -23.18
CA ARG A 199 0.99 16.10 -23.31
C ARG A 199 0.88 14.65 -22.85
N ALA A 200 0.22 14.38 -21.72
CA ALA A 200 0.02 13.03 -21.23
C ALA A 200 -0.77 12.16 -22.23
N ALA A 201 -1.81 12.71 -22.85
CA ALA A 201 -2.64 12.01 -23.84
C ALA A 201 -1.87 11.61 -25.11
N GLN A 202 -0.73 12.24 -25.38
CA GLN A 202 0.13 11.91 -26.52
C GLN A 202 1.16 10.82 -26.20
N LYS A 203 1.25 10.37 -24.94
CA LYS A 203 2.26 9.40 -24.50
C LYS A 203 1.75 7.97 -24.64
N PRO A 204 2.60 7.02 -25.08
CA PRO A 204 2.17 5.66 -25.41
C PRO A 204 2.07 4.72 -24.21
N LEU A 205 2.62 5.08 -23.05
CA LEU A 205 2.68 4.22 -21.87
C LEU A 205 1.96 4.88 -20.69
N TRP A 206 1.26 4.08 -19.90
CA TRP A 206 0.82 4.45 -18.56
C TRP A 206 1.46 3.47 -17.57
N ASP A 207 2.36 3.97 -16.73
CA ASP A 207 2.95 3.19 -15.63
C ASP A 207 2.97 4.01 -14.35
N SER A 208 2.17 3.61 -13.37
CA SER A 208 2.11 4.25 -12.05
C SER A 208 3.12 3.67 -11.06
N HIS A 209 3.94 2.70 -11.45
CA HIS A 209 4.84 1.94 -10.59
C HIS A 209 4.13 1.37 -9.34
N ASP A 210 2.93 0.82 -9.52
CA ASP A 210 2.17 0.21 -8.41
C ASP A 210 2.65 -1.20 -8.08
N THR A 211 3.35 -1.87 -9.00
CA THR A 211 3.79 -3.25 -8.83
C THR A 211 5.05 -3.38 -7.99
N GLU A 212 5.90 -2.36 -7.98
CA GLU A 212 7.24 -2.36 -7.41
C GLU A 212 7.19 -2.34 -5.88
N PRO A 213 6.35 -1.52 -5.21
CA PRO A 213 6.18 -1.64 -3.76
C PRO A 213 5.63 -3.01 -3.33
N VAL A 214 4.79 -3.65 -4.16
CA VAL A 214 4.24 -4.99 -3.88
C VAL A 214 5.32 -6.05 -4.02
N ALA A 215 6.10 -6.01 -5.11
CA ALA A 215 7.23 -6.90 -5.35
C ALA A 215 8.29 -6.76 -4.24
N ALA A 216 8.66 -5.53 -3.89
CA ALA A 216 9.61 -5.24 -2.82
C ALA A 216 9.14 -5.81 -1.46
N ARG A 217 7.83 -5.70 -1.16
CA ARG A 217 7.26 -6.28 0.06
C ARG A 217 7.31 -7.81 0.04
N TRP A 218 7.07 -8.42 -1.11
CA TRP A 218 7.20 -9.87 -1.29
C TRP A 218 8.63 -10.35 -1.07
N GLU A 219 9.59 -9.74 -1.76
CA GLU A 219 11.03 -10.06 -1.63
C GLU A 219 11.51 -9.97 -0.19
N LEU A 220 11.13 -8.91 0.52
CA LEU A 220 11.50 -8.77 1.91
C LEU A 220 10.84 -9.85 2.78
N SER A 221 9.56 -10.15 2.56
CA SER A 221 8.89 -11.23 3.30
C SER A 221 9.59 -12.57 3.09
N THR A 222 10.05 -12.85 1.87
CA THR A 222 10.83 -14.04 1.56
C THR A 222 12.18 -14.03 2.27
N ALA A 223 12.89 -12.91 2.26
CA ALA A 223 14.17 -12.76 2.96
C ALA A 223 14.04 -12.96 4.48
N MET A 224 12.99 -12.40 5.08
CA MET A 224 12.68 -12.59 6.51
C MET A 224 12.38 -14.07 6.82
N ASN A 225 11.59 -14.75 5.99
CA ASN A 225 11.20 -16.15 6.21
C ASN A 225 12.37 -17.13 6.01
N ASN A 226 13.24 -16.89 5.02
CA ASN A 226 14.42 -17.72 4.80
C ASN A 226 15.41 -17.64 5.98
N GLY A 227 15.44 -16.50 6.69
CA GLY A 227 16.20 -16.35 7.94
C GLY A 227 15.60 -17.12 9.13
N VAL A 228 14.28 -17.38 9.12
CA VAL A 228 13.59 -18.14 10.18
C VAL A 228 13.82 -19.65 10.02
N GLU A 229 13.88 -20.17 8.79
CA GLU A 229 14.20 -21.59 8.56
C GLU A 229 15.63 -21.93 9.00
N ALA A 230 16.61 -21.07 8.74
CA ALA A 230 17.98 -21.25 9.22
C ALA A 230 18.08 -21.25 10.77
N GLY A 231 17.20 -20.51 11.45
CA GLY A 231 17.13 -20.47 12.91
C GLY A 231 16.56 -21.75 13.53
N TYR A 232 15.61 -22.42 12.86
CA TYR A 232 14.98 -23.66 13.34
C TYR A 232 15.87 -24.89 13.16
N VAL A 233 16.71 -24.94 12.11
CA VAL A 233 17.62 -26.07 11.88
C VAL A 233 18.84 -26.04 12.82
N SER A 234 19.15 -24.90 13.43
CA SER A 234 20.28 -24.78 14.40
C SER A 234 19.94 -25.15 15.85
N ARG A 235 18.69 -25.53 16.15
CA ARG A 235 18.23 -25.88 17.51
C ARG A 235 17.58 -27.26 17.60
N ILE A 236 18.06 -28.22 16.82
CA ILE A 236 17.82 -29.66 17.02
C ILE A 236 19.20 -30.32 17.14
#